data_AF-A0A1U7HNI1-F1
#
_entry.id   AF-A0A1U7HNI1-F1
#
_cell.length_a   1.000
_cell.length_b   1.000
_cell.length_c   1.000
_cell.angle_alpha   90.00
_cell.angle_beta   90.00
_cell.angle_gamma   90.00
#
_symmetry.space_group_name_H-M   'P 1'
#
loop_
_entity.id
_entity.type
_entity.pdbx_description
1 polymer ?
#
loop_
_entity_poly.entity_id
_entity_poly.type
_entity_poly.pdbx_seq_one_letter_code
_entity_poly.pdbx_strand_id
1 'polypeptide(L)' 'MSERILHQAQAWGFLCQRDGLGNWLIYPKKRTERWQLSQAQAGERWLLVVGGVPQMNMTTEEVLVFLECRLR' A
#
# COMPACT_ATOMS: atom_id res chain seq x y z
N MET A 1 4.96 13.18 -0.58
CA MET A 1 5.70 11.93 -0.30
C MET A 1 4.87 10.71 -0.72
N SER A 2 3.62 10.64 -0.29
CA SER A 2 2.65 9.58 -0.62
C SER A 2 2.37 9.44 -2.12
N GLU A 3 2.35 10.56 -2.85
CA GLU A 3 2.22 10.59 -4.32
C GLU A 3 3.32 9.79 -5.03
N ARG A 4 4.55 9.80 -4.49
CA ARG A 4 5.66 9.02 -5.03
C ARG A 4 5.38 7.52 -4.93
N ILE A 5 4.86 7.06 -3.79
CA ILE A 5 4.48 5.65 -3.62
C ILE A 5 3.37 5.31 -4.60
N LEU A 6 2.32 6.11 -4.65
CA LEU A 6 1.16 5.84 -5.51
C LEU A 6 1.55 5.77 -6.98
N HIS A 7 2.32 6.75 -7.46
CA HIS A 7 2.82 6.76 -8.83
C HIS A 7 3.70 5.54 -9.11
N GLN A 8 4.62 5.19 -8.21
CA GLN A 8 5.48 4.02 -8.39
C GLN A 8 4.68 2.71 -8.36
N ALA A 9 3.73 2.58 -7.44
CA ALA A 9 2.87 1.41 -7.31
C ALA A 9 2.01 1.22 -8.57
N GLN A 10 1.42 2.30 -9.08
CA GLN A 10 0.67 2.29 -10.34
C GLN A 10 1.56 1.94 -11.53
N ALA A 11 2.76 2.52 -11.64
CA ALA A 11 3.73 2.19 -12.69
C ALA A 11 4.17 0.71 -12.64
N TRP A 12 4.23 0.15 -11.43
CA TRP A 12 4.46 -1.27 -11.22
C TRP A 12 3.23 -2.14 -11.42
N GLY A 13 2.03 -1.58 -11.67
CA GLY A 13 0.81 -2.32 -11.94
C GLY A 13 0.03 -2.76 -10.70
N PHE A 14 0.29 -2.17 -9.54
CA PHE A 14 -0.56 -2.34 -8.36
C PHE A 14 -1.81 -1.47 -8.48
N LEU A 15 -2.93 -1.96 -7.95
CA LEU A 15 -4.17 -1.21 -7.88
C LEU A 15 -4.11 -0.24 -6.70
N CYS A 16 -4.27 1.05 -6.99
CA CYS A 16 -4.33 2.11 -5.99
C CYS A 16 -5.74 2.75 -6.01
N GLN A 17 -6.40 2.83 -4.86
CA GLN A 17 -7.77 3.37 -4.74
C GLN A 17 -7.93 4.18 -3.46
N ARG A 18 -8.98 5.01 -3.39
CA ARG A 18 -9.36 5.64 -2.12
C ARG A 18 -10.50 4.86 -1.46
N ASP A 19 -10.46 4.74 -0.14
CA ASP A 19 -11.59 4.24 0.64
C ASP A 19 -12.67 5.31 0.87
N GLY A 20 -13.75 4.94 1.54
CA GLY A 20 -14.86 5.87 1.86
C GLY A 20 -14.48 7.00 2.84
N LEU A 21 -13.29 6.94 3.46
CA LEU A 21 -12.74 7.96 4.35
C LEU A 21 -11.67 8.82 3.67
N GLY A 22 -11.41 8.58 2.38
CA GLY A 22 -10.41 9.28 1.58
C GLY A 22 -8.98 8.78 1.77
N ASN A 23 -8.76 7.69 2.51
CA ASN A 23 -7.45 7.07 2.65
C ASN A 23 -7.05 6.35 1.36
N TRP A 24 -5.77 6.43 1.00
CA TRP A 24 -5.25 5.63 -0.11
C TRP A 24 -5.02 4.18 0.31
N LEU A 25 -5.47 3.28 -0.54
CA LEU A 25 -5.29 1.84 -0.45
C LEU A 25 -4.47 1.34 -1.63
N ILE A 26 -3.51 0.45 -1.38
CA ILE A 26 -2.78 -0.29 -2.41
C ILE A 26 -3.04 -1.78 -2.23
N TYR A 27 -3.46 -2.43 -3.30
CA TYR A 27 -3.83 -3.83 -3.32
C TYR A 27 -2.81 -4.71 -4.08
N PRO A 28 -2.71 -5.99 -3.73
CA PRO A 28 -1.92 -6.97 -4.46
C PRO A 28 -2.43 -7.14 -5.88
N LYS A 29 -1.50 -7.52 -6.77
CA LYS A 29 -1.81 -7.89 -8.14
C LYS A 29 -2.50 -9.25 -8.21
N LYS A 30 -2.07 -10.19 -7.37
CA LYS A 30 -2.58 -11.56 -7.34
C LYS A 30 -3.74 -11.64 -6.35
N ARG A 31 -4.90 -12.13 -6.80
CA ARG A 31 -6.10 -12.29 -5.94
C ARG A 31 -5.92 -13.27 -4.78
N THR A 32 -4.90 -14.13 -4.85
CA THR A 32 -4.56 -15.07 -3.78
C THR A 32 -3.86 -14.40 -2.60
N GLU A 33 -3.22 -13.25 -2.83
CA GLU A 33 -2.58 -12.47 -1.77
C GLU A 33 -3.64 -11.68 -1.02
N ARG A 34 -3.55 -11.69 0.32
CA ARG A 34 -4.55 -11.09 1.21
C ARG A 34 -4.06 -9.82 1.91
N TRP A 35 -2.97 -9.22 1.42
CA TRP A 35 -2.47 -7.97 2.01
C TRP A 35 -3.14 -6.76 1.37
N GLN A 36 -3.12 -5.63 2.06
CA GLN A 36 -3.36 -4.30 1.51
C GLN A 36 -2.53 -3.30 2.30
N LEU A 37 -2.16 -2.19 1.67
CA LEU A 37 -1.53 -1.06 2.34
C LEU A 37 -2.54 0.05 2.47
N SER A 38 -2.72 0.59 3.66
CA SER A 38 -3.61 1.72 3.92
C SER A 38 -2.83 2.92 4.40
N GLN A 39 -2.96 4.03 3.71
CA GLN A 39 -2.37 5.29 4.12
C GLN A 39 -3.25 5.96 5.18
N ALA A 40 -2.70 6.24 6.36
CA ALA A 40 -3.41 7.05 7.35
C ALA A 40 -3.47 8.53 6.91
N GLN A 41 -4.56 9.24 7.26
CA GLN A 41 -4.83 10.65 6.91
C GLN A 41 -3.67 11.64 7.19
N ALA A 42 -2.71 11.29 8.05
CA ALA A 42 -1.53 12.11 8.36
C ALA A 42 -0.36 11.94 7.36
N GLY A 43 -0.50 11.18 6.28
CA GLY A 43 0.41 11.24 5.13
C GLY A 43 1.76 10.51 5.26
N GLU A 44 2.25 10.31 6.48
CA GLU A 44 3.62 9.84 6.74
C GLU A 44 3.78 8.33 6.91
N ARG A 45 2.70 7.61 7.26
CA ARG A 45 2.76 6.18 7.57
C ARG A 45 1.70 5.39 6.82
N TRP A 46 2.09 4.18 6.45
CA TRP A 46 1.22 3.19 5.82
C TRP A 46 1.03 2.01 6.75
N LEU A 47 -0.21 1.60 6.95
CA LEU A 47 -0.55 0.40 7.69
C LEU A 47 -0.60 -0.79 6.72
N LEU A 48 0.23 -1.79 6.98
CA LEU A 48 0.08 -3.10 6.37
C LEU A 48 -1.07 -3.84 7.06
N VAL A 49 -2.04 -4.28 6.28
CA VAL A 49 -3.16 -5.11 6.72
C VAL A 49 -3.07 -6.43 5.97
N VAL A 50 -3.18 -7.56 6.67
CA VAL A 50 -3.16 -8.91 6.08
C VAL A 50 -4.39 -9.67 6.52
N GLY A 51 -5.23 -10.10 5.57
CA GLY A 51 -6.49 -10.78 5.84
C GLY A 51 -7.47 -9.95 6.67
N GLY A 52 -7.42 -8.62 6.54
CA GLY A 52 -8.23 -7.70 7.35
C GLY A 52 -7.64 -7.38 8.73
N VAL A 53 -6.49 -7.96 9.09
CA VAL A 53 -5.84 -7.73 10.39
C VAL A 53 -4.69 -6.74 10.23
N PRO A 54 -4.71 -5.57 10.91
CA PRO A 54 -3.57 -4.67 11.01
C PRO A 54 -2.33 -5.39 11.52
N GLN A 55 -1.21 -5.27 10.80
CA GLN A 55 0.05 -5.93 11.14
C GLN A 55 1.07 -4.92 11.67
N MET A 56 1.46 -3.95 10.85
CA MET A 56 2.51 -2.99 11.19
C MET A 56 2.37 -1.66 10.45
N ASN A 57 2.85 -0.59 11.09
CA ASN A 57 3.03 0.69 10.43
C ASN A 57 4.39 0.70 9.72
N MET A 58 4.40 1.22 8.50
CA MET A 58 5.57 1.30 7.63
C MET A 58 5.83 2.75 7.22
N THR A 59 7.11 3.08 7.09
CA THR A 59 7.56 4.32 6.47
C THR A 59 7.36 4.28 4.96
N THR A 60 7.62 5.40 4.30
CA THR A 60 7.53 5.48 2.84
C THR A 60 8.54 4.54 2.16
N GLU A 61 9.76 4.47 2.69
CA GLU A 61 10.84 3.64 2.15
C GLU A 61 10.51 2.15 2.30
N GLU A 62 10.02 1.74 3.47
CA GLU A 62 9.63 0.35 3.74
C GLU A 62 8.51 -0.12 2.82
N VAL A 63 7.54 0.76 2.53
CA VAL A 63 6.47 0.47 1.56
C VAL A 63 7.04 0.22 0.16
N LEU A 64 7.98 1.04 -0.30
CA LEU A 64 8.59 0.87 -1.63
C LEU A 64 9.32 -0.47 -1.73
N VAL A 65 10.14 -0.81 -0.72
CA VAL A 65 10.84 -2.10 -0.66
C VAL A 65 9.84 -3.26 -0.62
N PHE A 66 8.78 -3.14 0.20
CA PHE A 66 7.72 -4.15 0.28
C PHE A 66 7.04 -4.39 -1.07
N LEU A 67 6.73 -3.33 -1.81
CA LEU A 67 6.12 -3.41 -3.14
C LEU A 67 7.08 -3.97 -4.19
N GLU A 68 8.36 -3.57 -4.14
CA GLU A 68 9.41 -4.07 -5.03
C GLU A 68 9.60 -5.59 -4.87
N CYS A 69 9.62 -6.10 -3.64
CA CYS A 69 9.70 -7.54 -3.37
C CYS A 69 8.55 -8.35 -4.01
N ARG A 70 7.43 -7.71 -4.35
CA ARG A 70 6.23 -8.32 -4.94
C ARG A 70 6.10 -8.09 -6.45
N LEU A 71 7.15 -7.59 -7.08
CA LEU A 71 7.26 -7.54 -8.54
C LEU A 71 7.65 -8.90 -9.15
N ARG A 72 8.28 -9.76 -8.35
CA ARG A 72 8.76 -11.09 -8.74
C ARG A 72 7.62 -12.13 -8.71
#